data_AF-A0A0C5H1U9-F1
#
_entry.id   AF-A0A0C5H1U9-F1
#
_cell.length_a   1.000
_cell.length_b   1.000
_cell.length_c   1.000
_cell.angle_alpha   90.00
_cell.angle_beta   90.00
_cell.angle_gamma   90.00
#
_symmetry.space_group_name_H-M   'P 1'
#
loop_
_entity.id
_entity.type
_entity.pdbx_description
1 polymer ?
#
loop_
_entity_poly.entity_id
_entity_poly.type
_entity_poly.pdbx_seq_one_letter_code
_entity_poly.pdbx_strand_id
1 'polypeptide(L)'
;MSDETKPRKIAFNLYPEEHAGDRLASDLLDNIRLKERGRAMRAFLLTGAALAAIDPRLPNLIAELANEDVTLKDIQRIISSVIPDAFAPDDAMVRALLSRLMAPGVEGETPPVKAPDATPENKDLVETRNNALKMFQSDDDD
;
A
#
# COMPACT_ATOMS: atom_id res chain seq x y z
N MET A 1 40.44 13.21 21.26
CA MET A 1 39.00 13.50 21.15
C MET A 1 38.75 13.88 19.71
N SER A 2 38.37 12.91 18.88
CA SER A 2 38.13 13.09 17.45
C SER A 2 36.85 13.89 17.22
N ASP A 3 36.95 14.86 16.33
CA ASP A 3 35.90 15.74 15.82
C ASP A 3 34.92 14.92 14.94
N GLU A 4 34.05 14.12 15.57
CA GLU A 4 33.46 12.94 14.91
C GLU A 4 31.95 13.04 14.61
N THR A 5 31.38 14.24 14.48
CA THR A 5 29.95 14.39 14.10
C THR A 5 29.69 15.60 13.21
N LYS A 6 30.55 15.85 12.21
CA LYS A 6 30.27 16.87 11.18
C LYS A 6 29.54 16.26 9.99
N PRO A 7 28.47 16.91 9.48
CA PRO A 7 27.77 16.44 8.29
C PRO A 7 28.70 16.46 7.08
N ARG A 8 28.73 15.35 6.33
CA ARG A 8 29.49 15.23 5.08
C ARG A 8 28.64 15.71 3.90
N LYS A 9 29.16 16.64 3.11
CA LYS A 9 28.55 17.04 1.83
C LYS A 9 28.92 16.01 0.75
N ILE A 10 27.92 15.54 0.02
CA ILE A 10 28.07 14.63 -1.12
C ILE A 10 27.41 15.31 -2.32
N ALA A 11 28.07 15.28 -3.47
CA ALA A 11 27.56 15.85 -4.71
C ALA A 11 27.88 14.89 -5.87
N PHE A 12 26.92 14.78 -6.79
CA PHE A 12 27.02 14.04 -8.03
C PHE A 12 26.19 14.78 -9.09
N ASN A 13 26.52 14.55 -10.35
CA ASN A 13 25.80 15.14 -11.48
C ASN A 13 24.83 14.10 -12.04
N LEU A 14 23.70 14.58 -12.55
CA LEU A 14 22.77 13.82 -13.36
C LEU A 14 22.89 14.32 -14.80
N TYR A 15 22.75 13.42 -15.77
CA TYR A 15 22.78 13.70 -17.20
C TYR A 15 21.46 13.24 -17.85
N PRO A 16 20.34 13.98 -17.68
CA PRO A 16 19.01 13.59 -18.17
C PRO A 16 18.96 13.28 -19.67
N GLU A 17 19.78 13.95 -20.47
CA GLU A 17 19.83 13.74 -21.92
C GLU A 17 20.56 12.47 -22.35
N GLU A 18 21.37 11.90 -21.47
CA GLU A 18 22.19 10.72 -21.76
C GLU A 18 21.59 9.45 -21.11
N HIS A 19 20.96 9.59 -19.95
CA HIS A 19 20.48 8.46 -19.15
C HIS A 19 19.01 8.64 -18.73
N ALA A 20 18.18 7.64 -19.06
CA ALA A 20 16.76 7.65 -18.72
C ALA A 20 16.50 7.69 -17.21
N GLY A 21 17.33 6.99 -16.41
CA GLY A 21 17.24 7.02 -14.95
C GLY A 21 17.54 8.40 -14.36
N ASP A 22 18.50 9.12 -14.94
CA ASP A 22 18.84 10.48 -14.53
C ASP A 22 17.72 11.46 -14.89
N ARG A 23 17.07 11.27 -16.04
CA ARG A 23 15.87 12.03 -16.43
C ARG A 23 14.74 11.83 -15.44
N LEU A 24 14.41 10.57 -15.13
CA LEU A 24 13.41 10.22 -14.13
C LEU A 24 13.72 10.86 -12.76
N ALA A 25 14.97 10.79 -12.31
CA ALA A 25 15.38 11.38 -11.04
C ALA A 25 15.28 12.91 -11.07
N SER A 26 15.67 13.55 -12.17
CA SER A 26 15.57 15.00 -12.36
C SER A 26 14.11 15.46 -12.28
N ASP A 27 13.22 14.82 -13.06
CA ASP A 27 11.80 15.17 -13.12
C ASP A 27 11.12 14.96 -11.77
N LEU A 28 11.45 13.87 -11.06
CA LEU A 28 10.95 13.63 -9.71
C LEU A 28 11.37 14.76 -8.74
N LEU A 29 12.63 15.20 -8.81
CA LEU A 29 13.13 16.27 -7.95
C LEU A 29 12.51 17.63 -8.26
N ASP A 30 12.20 17.90 -9.52
CA ASP A 30 11.52 19.13 -9.95
C ASP A 30 10.07 19.22 -9.48
N ASN A 31 9.42 18.07 -9.32
CA ASN A 31 8.08 18.00 -8.73
C ASN A 31 8.08 18.09 -7.19
N ILE A 32 9.23 17.97 -6.53
CA ILE A 32 9.35 18.10 -5.07
C ILE A 32 9.56 19.56 -4.68
N ARG A 33 8.80 20.03 -3.68
CA ARG A 33 8.96 21.37 -3.09
C ARG A 33 10.41 21.61 -2.66
N LEU A 34 10.97 22.76 -3.02
CA LEU A 34 12.39 23.09 -2.81
C LEU A 34 12.87 22.83 -1.36
N LYS A 35 12.07 23.21 -0.37
CA LYS A 35 12.37 23.02 1.07
C LYS A 35 12.46 21.54 1.50
N GLU A 36 11.88 20.62 0.75
CA GLU A 36 11.85 19.18 1.05
C GLU A 36 12.82 18.37 0.19
N ARG A 37 13.34 18.97 -0.89
CA ARG A 37 14.20 18.30 -1.87
C ARG A 37 15.43 17.66 -1.23
N GLY A 38 16.10 18.35 -0.30
CA GLY A 38 17.25 17.80 0.43
C GLY A 38 16.91 16.57 1.30
N ARG A 39 15.72 16.55 1.91
CA ARG A 39 15.24 15.40 2.67
C ARG A 39 14.94 14.22 1.76
N ALA A 40 14.32 14.47 0.61
CA ALA A 40 14.02 13.44 -0.40
C ALA A 40 15.29 12.84 -1.00
N MET A 41 16.25 13.67 -1.43
CA MET A 41 17.55 13.21 -1.94
C MET A 41 18.28 12.31 -0.94
N ARG A 42 18.27 12.69 0.35
CA ARG A 42 18.84 11.86 1.42
C ARG A 42 18.11 10.52 1.54
N ALA A 43 16.78 10.50 1.45
CA ALA A 43 16.01 9.26 1.50
C ALA A 43 16.38 8.33 0.32
N PHE A 44 16.45 8.86 -0.90
CA PHE A 44 16.83 8.08 -2.09
C PHE A 44 18.23 7.47 -1.96
N LEU A 45 19.21 8.26 -1.50
CA LEU A 45 20.56 7.77 -1.25
C LEU A 45 20.58 6.66 -0.20
N LEU A 46 19.83 6.82 0.90
CA LEU A 46 19.77 5.82 1.96
C LEU A 46 19.06 4.54 1.52
N THR A 47 18.04 4.62 0.67
CA THR A 47 17.40 3.45 0.08
C THR A 47 18.39 2.66 -0.77
N GLY A 48 19.15 3.32 -1.63
CA GLY A 48 20.22 2.68 -2.39
C GLY A 48 21.30 2.06 -1.49
N ALA A 49 21.68 2.74 -0.41
CA ALA A 49 22.64 2.20 0.56
C ALA A 49 22.09 0.98 1.31
N ALA A 50 20.82 0.98 1.68
CA ALA A 50 20.17 -0.16 2.33
C ALA A 50 20.10 -1.38 1.39
N LEU A 51 19.79 -1.15 0.11
CA LEU A 51 19.83 -2.21 -0.92
C LEU A 51 21.25 -2.76 -1.11
N ALA A 52 22.27 -1.90 -1.16
CA ALA A 52 23.67 -2.32 -1.22
C ALA A 52 24.11 -3.15 -0.01
N ALA A 53 23.56 -2.88 1.17
CA ALA A 53 23.85 -3.65 2.38
C ALA A 53 23.30 -5.09 2.32
N ILE A 54 22.25 -5.33 1.53
CA ILE A 54 21.73 -6.67 1.26
C ILE A 54 22.57 -7.34 0.17
N ASP A 55 22.71 -6.71 -1.00
CA ASP A 55 23.65 -7.12 -2.05
C ASP A 55 24.16 -5.88 -2.81
N PRO A 56 25.50 -5.71 -2.95
CA PRO A 56 26.10 -4.50 -3.51
C PRO A 56 25.76 -4.25 -4.99
N ARG A 57 25.26 -5.26 -5.72
CA ARG A 57 24.90 -5.15 -7.15
C ARG A 57 23.52 -4.51 -7.35
N LEU A 58 22.63 -4.61 -6.37
CA LEU A 58 21.23 -4.20 -6.50
C LEU A 58 21.06 -2.73 -6.90
N PRO A 59 21.73 -1.75 -6.27
CA PRO A 59 21.50 -0.34 -6.61
C PRO A 59 21.84 -0.03 -8.06
N ASN A 60 22.95 -0.57 -8.57
CA ASN A 60 23.36 -0.33 -9.94
C ASN A 60 22.40 -1.01 -10.93
N LEU A 61 21.98 -2.25 -10.67
CA LEU A 61 21.01 -2.94 -11.54
C LEU A 61 19.64 -2.24 -11.56
N ILE A 62 19.19 -1.75 -10.41
CA ILE A 62 17.93 -0.99 -10.32
C ILE A 62 18.07 0.39 -10.99
N ALA A 63 19.24 1.04 -10.87
CA ALA A 63 19.52 2.31 -11.53
C ALA A 63 19.55 2.17 -13.06
N GLU A 64 20.15 1.11 -13.60
CA GLU A 64 20.14 0.81 -15.04
C GLU A 64 18.73 0.50 -15.58
N LEU A 65 17.88 -0.11 -14.74
CA LEU A 65 16.49 -0.38 -15.08
C LEU A 65 15.61 0.88 -15.01
N ALA A 66 16.01 1.90 -14.23
CA ALA A 66 15.17 3.04 -13.91
C ALA A 66 14.83 3.88 -15.16
N ASN A 67 13.54 3.97 -15.46
CA ASN A 67 12.96 4.81 -16.49
C ASN A 67 11.48 5.09 -16.13
N GLU A 68 10.79 5.92 -16.91
CA GLU A 68 9.42 6.39 -16.64
C GLU A 68 8.38 5.24 -16.54
N ASP A 69 8.65 4.10 -17.19
CA ASP A 69 7.74 2.95 -17.25
C ASP A 69 8.09 1.83 -16.25
N VAL A 70 9.09 2.04 -15.39
CA VAL A 70 9.58 1.00 -14.49
C VAL A 70 8.45 0.52 -13.57
N THR A 71 8.20 -0.80 -13.57
CA THR A 71 7.16 -1.38 -12.72
C THR A 71 7.76 -2.09 -11.51
N LEU A 72 6.93 -2.28 -10.47
CA LEU A 72 7.31 -3.09 -9.31
C LEU A 72 7.70 -4.53 -9.72
N LYS A 73 7.07 -5.09 -10.75
CA LYS A 73 7.40 -6.44 -11.24
C LYS A 73 8.81 -6.51 -11.81
N ASP A 74 9.27 -5.45 -12.47
CA ASP A 74 10.62 -5.42 -13.04
C ASP A 74 11.67 -5.31 -11.92
N ILE A 75 11.39 -4.49 -10.90
CA ILE A 75 12.22 -4.42 -9.69
C ILE A 75 12.27 -5.79 -8.98
N GLN A 76 11.12 -6.48 -8.83
CA GLN A 76 11.08 -7.82 -8.25
C GLN A 76 11.92 -8.82 -9.05
N ARG A 77 11.85 -8.80 -10.39
CA ARG A 77 12.67 -9.67 -11.24
C ARG A 77 14.16 -9.43 -11.05
N ILE A 78 14.59 -8.17 -10.98
CA ILE A 78 16.00 -7.84 -10.72
C ILE A 78 16.43 -8.36 -9.35
N ILE A 79 15.63 -8.11 -8.30
CA ILE A 79 15.94 -8.59 -6.95
C ILE A 79 16.01 -10.12 -6.91
N SER A 80 15.04 -10.83 -7.50
CA SER A 80 15.05 -12.30 -7.57
C SER A 80 16.23 -12.87 -8.35
N SER A 81 16.76 -12.14 -9.34
CA SER A 81 17.92 -12.59 -10.11
C SER A 81 19.23 -12.52 -9.32
N VAL A 82 19.31 -11.59 -8.36
CA VAL A 82 20.47 -11.38 -7.50
C VAL A 82 20.37 -12.23 -6.24
N ILE A 83 19.17 -12.33 -5.68
CA ILE A 83 18.85 -13.05 -4.45
C ILE A 83 17.76 -14.08 -4.80
N PRO A 84 18.15 -15.32 -5.12
CA PRO A 84 17.21 -16.41 -5.30
C PRO A 84 16.32 -16.51 -4.06
N ASP A 85 15.02 -16.70 -4.27
CA ASP A 85 14.01 -16.85 -3.21
C ASP A 85 13.69 -15.60 -2.38
N ALA A 86 14.15 -14.40 -2.76
CA ALA A 86 13.83 -13.15 -2.06
C ALA A 86 12.31 -12.90 -1.87
N PHE A 87 11.50 -13.43 -2.79
CA PHE A 87 10.02 -13.38 -2.72
C PHE A 87 9.39 -14.77 -2.76
N ALA A 88 10.15 -15.82 -2.45
CA ALA A 88 9.56 -17.14 -2.29
C ALA A 88 8.53 -17.09 -1.16
N PRO A 89 7.36 -17.73 -1.32
CA PRO A 89 6.40 -17.83 -0.24
C PRO A 89 7.07 -18.51 0.95
N ASP A 90 6.88 -17.95 2.14
CA ASP A 90 7.44 -18.57 3.33
C ASP A 90 6.83 -19.97 3.55
N ASP A 91 7.58 -20.84 4.22
CA ASP A 91 7.13 -22.22 4.49
C ASP A 91 5.81 -22.27 5.26
N ALA A 92 5.50 -21.24 6.06
CA ALA A 92 4.25 -21.18 6.83
C ALA A 92 3.05 -20.90 5.91
N MET A 93 3.20 -20.03 4.92
CA MET A 93 2.24 -19.70 3.89
C MET A 93 1.98 -20.92 3.01
N VAL A 94 3.04 -21.62 2.58
CA VAL A 94 2.92 -22.86 1.79
C VAL A 94 2.15 -23.92 2.58
N ARG A 95 2.48 -24.11 3.87
CA ARG A 95 1.77 -25.04 4.76
C ARG A 95 0.30 -24.67 4.96
N ALA A 96 -0.01 -23.38 5.12
CA ALA A 96 -1.38 -22.90 5.27
C ALA A 96 -2.22 -23.09 3.99
N LEU A 97 -1.61 -22.95 2.82
CA LEU A 97 -2.26 -23.19 1.54
C LEU A 97 -2.51 -24.69 1.31
N LEU A 98 -1.51 -25.53 1.61
CA LEU A 98 -1.65 -26.98 1.55
C LEU A 98 -2.72 -27.49 2.50
N SER A 99 -2.78 -27.01 3.75
CA SER A 99 -3.83 -27.43 4.69
C SER A 99 -5.22 -27.03 4.22
N ARG A 100 -5.38 -25.86 3.58
CA ARG A 100 -6.65 -25.43 2.99
C ARG A 100 -7.06 -26.24 1.76
N LEU A 101 -6.10 -26.65 0.92
CA LEU A 101 -6.35 -27.46 -0.27
C LEU A 101 -6.59 -28.94 0.07
N MET A 102 -5.98 -29.44 1.16
CA MET A 102 -6.17 -30.81 1.65
C MET A 102 -7.32 -30.95 2.66
N ALA A 103 -7.93 -29.83 3.09
CA ALA A 103 -9.18 -29.89 3.82
C ALA A 103 -10.25 -30.47 2.90
N PRO A 104 -10.96 -31.55 3.30
CA PRO A 104 -12.10 -32.04 2.53
C PRO A 104 -13.11 -30.89 2.44
N GLY A 105 -13.68 -30.69 1.25
CA GLY A 105 -14.57 -29.57 0.94
C GLY A 105 -15.53 -29.30 2.08
N VAL A 106 -15.33 -28.16 2.75
CA VAL A 106 -16.30 -27.66 3.71
C VAL A 106 -17.50 -27.25 2.85
N GLU A 107 -18.43 -28.19 2.68
CA GLU A 107 -19.81 -27.85 2.34
C GLU A 107 -20.19 -26.67 3.23
N GLY A 108 -20.63 -25.59 2.59
CA GLY A 108 -20.76 -24.30 3.22
C GLY A 108 -21.43 -24.39 4.57
N GLU A 109 -20.68 -24.12 5.64
CA GLU A 109 -21.25 -23.48 6.80
C GLU A 109 -21.67 -22.07 6.35
N THR A 110 -22.81 -22.00 5.69
CA THR A 110 -23.66 -20.81 5.84
C THR A 110 -23.80 -20.62 7.34
N PRO A 111 -23.42 -19.45 7.90
CA PRO A 111 -23.80 -19.15 9.27
C PRO A 111 -25.30 -19.39 9.38
N PRO A 112 -25.80 -19.94 10.51
CA PRO A 112 -27.22 -20.19 10.65
C PRO A 112 -27.91 -18.86 10.39
N VAL A 113 -28.66 -18.77 9.28
CA VAL A 113 -29.60 -17.69 9.07
C VAL A 113 -30.63 -17.89 10.16
N LYS A 114 -30.37 -17.26 11.31
CA LYS A 114 -31.39 -17.02 12.31
C LYS A 114 -32.48 -16.32 11.52
N ALA A 115 -33.64 -16.98 11.40
CA ALA A 115 -34.84 -16.36 10.86
C ALA A 115 -34.95 -14.95 11.44
N PRO A 116 -35.38 -13.93 10.68
CA PRO A 116 -35.49 -12.59 11.21
C PRO A 116 -36.38 -12.68 12.46
N ASP A 117 -35.74 -12.57 13.63
CA ASP A 117 -36.44 -12.33 14.89
C ASP A 117 -37.30 -11.11 14.60
N ALA A 118 -38.61 -11.26 14.80
CA ALA A 118 -39.56 -10.18 14.67
C ALA A 118 -38.95 -8.97 15.37
N THR A 119 -38.68 -7.92 14.58
CA THR A 119 -38.12 -6.67 15.08
C THR A 119 -39.01 -6.24 16.25
N PRO A 120 -38.48 -5.92 17.43
CA PRO A 120 -39.30 -5.33 18.47
C PRO A 120 -39.93 -4.09 17.83
N GLU A 121 -41.27 -4.01 17.83
CA GLU A 121 -42.00 -2.90 17.24
C GLU A 121 -41.35 -1.60 17.70
N ASN A 122 -40.74 -0.89 16.75
CA ASN A 122 -40.06 0.36 17.06
C ASN A 122 -41.16 1.35 17.46
N LYS A 123 -41.22 1.69 18.76
CA LYS A 123 -42.24 2.58 19.33
C LYS A 123 -42.36 3.88 18.54
N ASP A 124 -41.25 4.35 17.98
CA ASP A 124 -41.16 5.55 17.15
C ASP A 124 -41.97 5.43 15.85
N LEU A 125 -42.05 4.24 15.24
CA LEU A 125 -42.84 4.01 14.02
C LEU A 125 -44.35 3.97 14.33
N VAL A 126 -44.73 3.41 15.47
CA VAL A 126 -46.12 3.39 15.95
C VAL A 126 -46.56 4.80 16.32
N GLU A 127 -45.69 5.57 16.97
CA GLU A 127 -45.95 6.95 17.35
C GLU A 127 -46.04 7.88 16.13
N THR A 128 -45.16 7.70 15.13
CA THR A 128 -45.23 8.43 13.86
C THR A 128 -46.55 8.15 13.13
N ARG A 129 -47.01 6.90 13.12
CA ARG A 129 -48.28 6.51 12.49
C ARG A 129 -49.49 7.11 13.21
N ASN A 130 -49.48 7.12 14.55
CA ASN A 130 -50.55 7.67 15.37
C ASN A 130 -50.61 9.20 15.29
N ASN A 131 -49.47 9.88 15.19
CA ASN A 131 -49.43 11.33 15.00
C ASN A 131 -49.94 11.74 13.61
N ALA A 132 -49.63 10.97 12.56
CA ALA A 132 -50.18 11.22 11.23
C ALA A 132 -51.71 11.07 11.20
N LEU A 133 -52.27 10.05 11.87
CA LEU A 133 -53.72 9.86 11.98
C LEU A 133 -54.42 11.02 12.72
N LYS A 134 -53.76 11.60 13.73
CA LYS A 134 -54.29 12.75 14.47
C LYS A 134 -54.24 14.07 13.70
N MET A 135 -53.41 14.20 12.67
CA MET A 135 -53.33 15.44 11.86
C MET A 135 -54.46 15.58 10.82
N PHE A 136 -55.19 14.50 10.51
CA PHE A 136 -56.28 14.52 9.51
C PHE A 136 -57.66 14.27 10.12
N GLN A 137 -57.77 14.29 11.45
CA GLN A 137 -59.04 14.20 12.19
C GLN A 137 -59.30 15.50 12.95
N SER A 138 -59.48 16.58 12.19
CA SER A 138 -60.19 17.78 12.62
C SER A 138 -60.60 18.51 11.35
N ASP A 139 -61.82 18.23 10.90
CA ASP A 139 -62.77 19.18 10.31
C ASP A 139 -63.85 18.37 9.59
N ASP A 140 -64.74 17.79 10.38
CA ASP A 140 -66.10 17.38 9.99
C ASP A 140 -66.89 17.28 11.31
N ASP A 141 -67.50 18.40 11.72
CA ASP A 141 -68.87 18.48 12.23
C ASP A 141 -69.20 19.93 12.66
N ASP A 142 -70.42 20.33 12.31
CA ASP A 142 -71.08 21.64 12.33
C ASP A 142 -71.00 22.50 13.62
#